data_AF-A0A841HJD1-F1
#
_entry.id   AF-A0A841HJD1-F1
#
_cell.length_a   1.000
_cell.length_b   1.000
_cell.length_c   1.000
_cell.angle_alpha   90.00
_cell.angle_beta   90.00
_cell.angle_gamma   90.00
#
_symmetry.space_group_name_H-M   'P 1'
#
loop_
_entity.id
_entity.type
_entity.pdbx_description
1 polymer ?
#
loop_
_entity_poly.entity_id
_entity_poly.type
_entity_poly.pdbx_seq_one_letter_code
_entity_poly.pdbx_strand_id
1 'polypeptide(L)'
;MTSNHRLRFELIVASVLLGLGLFALPGVIFWVGTSLLGPYGQGTGVGTFYGDFYGDLASGVGRAWALALGPLVVVSLIRLLFVKRRAEGTGAEQEVPAAPPQPPTQDQRRVEPRVSLE
;
A
#
# COMPACT_ATOMS: atom_id res chain seq x y z
N MET A 1 -9.74 12.13 -14.96
CA MET A 1 -10.60 11.03 -14.43
C MET A 1 -9.75 9.79 -14.07
N THR A 2 -8.94 9.81 -13.00
CA THR A 2 -8.16 8.59 -12.58
C THR A 2 -7.94 8.48 -11.06
N SER A 3 -8.59 9.31 -10.24
CA SER A 3 -8.39 9.30 -8.77
C SER A 3 -9.08 8.13 -8.07
N ASN A 4 -10.25 7.70 -8.58
CA ASN A 4 -11.08 6.68 -7.92
C ASN A 4 -10.44 5.28 -7.88
N HIS A 5 -9.64 4.91 -8.89
CA HIS A 5 -8.99 3.60 -8.92
C HIS A 5 -7.88 3.48 -7.87
N ARG A 6 -7.11 4.56 -7.68
CA ARG A 6 -6.07 4.61 -6.64
C ARG A 6 -6.67 4.52 -5.24
N LEU A 7 -7.73 5.30 -4.96
CA LEU A 7 -8.38 5.28 -3.64
C LEU A 7 -8.99 3.91 -3.32
N ARG A 8 -9.65 3.27 -4.29
CA ARG A 8 -10.21 1.92 -4.11
C ARG A 8 -9.13 0.88 -3.86
N PHE A 9 -8.04 0.92 -4.61
CA PHE A 9 -6.91 0.01 -4.40
C PHE A 9 -6.30 0.20 -3.01
N GLU A 10 -6.09 1.44 -2.59
CA GLU A 10 -5.55 1.74 -1.26
C GLU A 10 -6.48 1.27 -0.14
N LEU A 11 -7.80 1.42 -0.29
CA LEU A 11 -8.78 0.90 0.66
C LEU A 11 -8.79 -0.62 0.73
N ILE A 12 -8.69 -1.30 -0.42
CA ILE A 12 -8.61 -2.77 -0.47
C ILE A 12 -7.34 -3.24 0.24
N VAL A 13 -6.20 -2.65 -0.08
CA VAL A 13 -4.91 -2.99 0.56
C VAL A 13 -4.99 -2.72 2.06
N ALA A 14 -5.49 -1.57 2.49
CA ALA A 14 -5.66 -1.24 3.91
C ALA A 14 -6.59 -2.24 4.62
N SER A 15 -7.69 -2.63 3.99
CA SER A 15 -8.63 -3.60 4.55
C SER A 15 -8.02 -5.00 4.68
N VAL A 16 -7.26 -5.43 3.67
CA VAL A 16 -6.53 -6.70 3.70
C VAL A 16 -5.48 -6.69 4.80
N LEU A 17 -4.71 -5.60 4.94
CA LEU A 17 -3.73 -5.46 6.01
C LEU A 17 -4.37 -5.44 7.39
N LEU A 18 -5.50 -4.75 7.53
CA LEU A 18 -6.26 -4.74 8.77
C LEU A 18 -6.76 -6.14 9.11
N GLY A 19 -7.32 -6.87 8.13
CA GLY A 19 -7.71 -8.26 8.30
C GLY A 19 -6.53 -9.14 8.71
N LEU A 20 -5.36 -8.95 8.10
CA LEU A 20 -4.15 -9.66 8.49
C LEU A 20 -3.75 -9.36 9.95
N GLY A 21 -3.81 -8.09 10.36
CA GLY A 21 -3.54 -7.68 11.75
C GLY A 21 -4.54 -8.23 12.75
N LEU A 22 -5.81 -8.30 12.36
CA LEU A 22 -6.89 -8.73 13.23
C LEU A 22 -6.94 -10.26 13.39
N PHE A 23 -6.62 -11.00 12.33
CA PHE A 23 -6.74 -12.46 12.32
C PHE A 23 -5.41 -13.18 12.37
N ALA A 24 -4.41 -12.80 11.56
CA ALA A 24 -3.16 -13.54 11.51
C ALA A 24 -2.24 -13.18 12.68
N LEU A 25 -2.18 -11.91 13.07
CA LEU A 25 -1.29 -11.45 14.14
C LEU A 25 -1.56 -12.13 15.50
N PRO A 26 -2.80 -12.17 16.04
CA PRO A 26 -3.06 -12.87 17.30
C PRO A 26 -2.73 -14.36 17.22
N GLY A 27 -2.98 -15.02 16.08
CA GLY A 27 -2.62 -16.42 15.87
C GLY A 27 -1.10 -16.65 15.88
N VAL A 28 -0.34 -15.77 15.21
CA VAL A 28 1.14 -15.81 15.21
C VAL A 28 1.69 -15.55 16.61
N ILE A 29 1.13 -14.58 17.35
CA ILE A 29 1.55 -14.30 18.73
C ILE A 29 1.30 -15.52 19.63
N PHE A 30 0.13 -16.14 19.53
CA PHE A 30 -0.17 -17.36 20.28
C PHE A 30 0.79 -18.50 19.93
N TRP A 31 1.07 -18.71 18.64
CA TRP A 31 2.03 -19.71 18.18
C TRP A 31 3.42 -19.45 18.76
N VAL A 32 3.97 -18.25 18.53
CA VAL A 32 5.32 -17.89 18.98
C VAL A 32 5.41 -18.00 20.49
N GLY A 33 4.39 -17.53 21.19
CA GLY A 33 4.25 -17.64 22.63
C GLY A 33 4.27 -19.07 23.13
N THR A 34 3.45 -19.94 22.57
CA THR A 34 3.43 -21.37 22.92
C THR A 34 4.72 -22.10 22.55
N SER A 35 5.37 -21.70 21.46
CA SER A 35 6.63 -22.31 21.01
C SER A 35 7.83 -21.91 21.87
N LEU A 36 7.86 -20.66 22.35
CA LEU A 36 9.00 -20.12 23.11
C LEU A 36 8.84 -20.28 24.63
N LEU A 37 7.63 -20.08 25.16
CA LEU A 37 7.36 -20.10 26.60
C LEU A 37 6.74 -21.44 27.06
N GLY A 38 6.42 -22.32 26.11
CA GLY A 38 5.64 -23.52 26.37
C GLY A 38 4.14 -23.24 26.46
N PRO A 39 3.32 -24.25 26.76
CA PRO A 39 1.87 -24.09 26.84
C PRO A 39 1.48 -23.02 27.88
N TYR A 40 0.60 -22.09 27.50
CA TYR A 40 0.11 -20.97 28.34
C TYR A 40 -0.77 -21.40 29.55
N GLY A 41 -0.53 -22.58 30.11
CA GLY A 41 -1.33 -23.19 31.18
C GLY A 41 -2.23 -24.33 30.68
N GLN A 42 -2.65 -25.20 31.59
CA GLN A 42 -3.57 -26.30 31.29
C GLN A 42 -4.95 -25.74 30.90
N GLY A 43 -5.36 -25.97 29.64
CA GLY A 43 -6.69 -25.60 29.14
C GLY A 43 -6.77 -24.24 28.42
N THR A 44 -5.69 -23.46 28.38
CA THR A 44 -5.64 -22.19 27.64
C THR A 44 -5.38 -22.49 26.15
N GLY A 45 -6.46 -22.69 25.40
CA GLY A 45 -6.40 -22.94 23.96
C GLY A 45 -6.35 -21.65 23.13
N VAL A 46 -6.12 -21.81 21.83
CA VAL A 46 -6.17 -20.69 20.86
C VAL A 46 -7.51 -19.95 20.90
N GLY A 47 -8.62 -20.66 21.13
CA GLY A 47 -9.96 -20.05 21.21
C GLY A 47 -10.12 -19.09 22.39
N THR A 48 -9.57 -19.43 23.56
CA THR A 48 -9.57 -18.55 24.74
C THR A 48 -8.74 -17.29 24.47
N PHE A 49 -7.56 -17.45 23.87
CA PHE A 49 -6.71 -16.31 23.51
C PHE A 49 -7.39 -15.34 22.53
N TYR A 50 -8.07 -15.86 21.50
CA TYR A 50 -8.84 -15.02 20.59
C TYR A 50 -10.04 -14.35 21.28
N GLY A 51 -10.72 -15.07 22.18
CA GLY A 51 -11.80 -14.53 23.00
C GLY A 51 -11.34 -13.34 23.85
N ASP A 52 -10.20 -13.50 24.54
CA ASP A 52 -9.60 -12.45 25.36
C ASP A 52 -9.16 -11.26 24.50
N PHE A 53 -8.50 -11.51 23.37
CA PHE A 53 -8.08 -10.46 22.44
C PHE A 53 -9.26 -9.63 21.91
N TYR A 54 -10.33 -10.29 21.46
CA TYR A 54 -11.51 -9.58 20.97
C TYR A 54 -12.31 -8.93 22.10
N GLY A 55 -12.31 -9.50 23.31
CA GLY A 55 -12.85 -8.87 24.51
C GLY A 55 -12.11 -7.57 24.88
N ASP A 56 -10.79 -7.59 24.82
CA ASP A 56 -9.93 -6.40 25.00
C ASP A 56 -10.17 -5.36 23.90
N LEU A 57 -10.39 -5.80 22.67
CA LEU A 57 -10.74 -4.92 21.55
C LEU A 57 -12.09 -4.22 21.77
N ALA A 58 -13.10 -5.00 22.19
CA ALA A 58 -14.46 -4.50 22.45
C ALA A 58 -14.53 -3.59 23.68
N SER A 59 -13.70 -3.83 24.68
CA SER A 59 -13.55 -2.95 25.86
C SER A 59 -12.72 -1.70 25.60
N GLY A 60 -12.14 -1.55 24.40
CA GLY A 60 -11.38 -0.36 24.01
C GLY A 60 -9.96 -0.32 24.57
N VAL A 61 -9.39 -1.46 24.96
CA VAL A 61 -8.01 -1.53 25.46
C VAL A 61 -7.04 -1.11 24.35
N GLY A 62 -6.32 -0.01 24.59
CA GLY A 62 -5.45 0.59 23.57
C GLY A 62 -4.34 -0.33 23.05
N ARG A 63 -3.88 -1.30 23.86
CA ARG A 63 -2.85 -2.28 23.45
C ARG A 63 -3.37 -3.25 22.38
N ALA A 64 -4.61 -3.71 22.52
CA ALA A 64 -5.23 -4.62 21.55
C ALA A 64 -5.48 -3.90 20.22
N TRP A 65 -5.92 -2.64 20.28
CA TRP A 65 -6.02 -1.77 19.09
C TRP A 65 -4.67 -1.47 18.45
N ALA A 66 -3.61 -1.26 19.24
CA ALA A 66 -2.26 -1.06 18.70
C ALA A 66 -1.75 -2.31 17.95
N LEU A 67 -2.07 -3.51 18.43
CA LEU A 67 -1.79 -4.76 17.72
C LEU A 67 -2.58 -4.87 16.43
N ALA A 68 -3.89 -4.64 16.47
CA ALA A 68 -4.75 -4.70 15.29
C ALA A 68 -4.36 -3.67 14.21
N LEU A 69 -4.00 -2.46 14.62
CA LEU A 69 -3.56 -1.38 13.72
C LEU A 69 -2.08 -1.46 13.35
N GLY A 70 -1.29 -2.31 14.00
CA GLY A 70 0.16 -2.43 13.80
C GLY A 70 0.55 -2.55 12.33
N PRO A 71 -0.02 -3.49 11.55
CA PRO A 71 0.31 -3.64 10.13
C PRO A 71 0.00 -2.41 9.29
N LEU A 72 -1.13 -1.75 9.57
CA LEU A 72 -1.51 -0.50 8.89
C LEU A 72 -0.53 0.62 9.20
N VAL A 73 -0.12 0.76 10.47
CA VAL A 73 0.84 1.78 10.91
C VAL A 73 2.19 1.52 10.27
N VAL A 74 2.68 0.28 10.27
CA VAL A 74 3.96 -0.09 9.64
C VAL A 74 3.96 0.26 8.16
N VAL A 75 2.92 -0.13 7.41
CA VAL A 75 2.86 0.20 5.97
C VAL A 75 2.68 1.69 5.71
N SER A 76 1.94 2.39 6.57
CA SER A 76 1.81 3.85 6.49
C SER A 76 3.14 4.56 6.72
N LEU A 77 3.93 4.11 7.70
CA LEU A 77 5.27 4.64 7.97
C LEU A 77 6.24 4.36 6.83
N ILE A 78 6.23 3.13 6.30
CA ILE A 78 7.01 2.76 5.12
C ILE A 78 6.66 3.68 3.96
N ARG A 79 5.37 3.85 3.67
CA ARG A 79 4.90 4.73 2.58
C ARG A 79 5.33 6.17 2.81
N LEU A 80 5.20 6.70 4.02
CA LEU A 80 5.63 8.07 4.36
C LEU A 80 7.13 8.24 4.10
N LEU A 81 7.94 7.26 4.49
CA LEU A 81 9.39 7.27 4.31
C LEU A 81 9.76 7.27 2.81
N PHE A 82 9.08 6.46 1.99
CA PHE A 82 9.33 6.40 0.54
C PHE A 82 8.78 7.62 -0.23
N VAL A 83 7.64 8.19 0.19
CA VAL A 83 7.10 9.42 -0.41
C VAL A 83 8.04 10.60 -0.17
N LYS A 84 8.58 10.73 1.05
CA LYS A 84 9.56 11.78 1.38
C LYS A 84 10.82 11.69 0.51
N ARG A 85 11.35 10.48 0.30
CA ARG A 85 12.53 10.28 -0.58
C ARG A 85 12.26 10.58 -2.06
N ARG A 86 11.02 10.39 -2.53
CA ARG A 86 10.64 10.75 -3.90
C ARG A 86 10.55 12.26 -4.11
N ALA A 87 10.12 13.01 -3.09
CA ALA A 87 10.11 14.47 -3.13
C ALA A 87 11.53 15.04 -3.20
N GLU A 88 12.49 14.43 -2.50
CA GLU A 88 13.91 14.81 -2.55
C GLU A 88 14.57 14.44 -3.90
N GLY A 89 14.14 13.36 -4.55
CA GLY A 89 14.68 12.92 -5.85
C GLY A 89 14.07 13.60 -7.09
N THR A 90 13.00 14.40 -6.95
CA THR A 90 12.36 15.09 -8.09
C THR A 90 12.87 16.52 -8.28
N GLY A 91 13.67 17.05 -7.33
CA GLY A 91 14.27 18.39 -7.44
C GLY A 91 15.56 18.46 -8.25
N ALA A 92 16.13 17.33 -8.68
CA ALA A 92 17.43 17.29 -9.37
C ALA A 92 17.36 17.05 -10.89
N GLU A 93 16.16 16.88 -11.47
CA GLU A 93 16.01 16.57 -12.90
C GLU A 93 14.93 17.41 -13.62
N GLN A 94 14.72 18.63 -13.13
CA GLN A 94 13.98 19.69 -13.82
C GLN A 94 14.82 20.95 -13.96
N GLU A 95 16.03 20.80 -14.48
CA GLU A 95 16.68 21.89 -15.21
C GLU A 95 16.46 21.59 -16.69
N VAL A 96 15.46 22.24 -17.27
CA VAL A 96 15.23 22.28 -18.72
C VAL A 96 16.07 23.43 -19.26
N PRO A 97 17.18 23.20 -19.99
CA PRO A 97 17.75 24.24 -20.83
C PRO A 97 16.91 24.28 -22.12
N ALA A 98 16.34 25.46 -22.39
CA ALA A 98 15.55 25.75 -23.58
C ALA A 98 16.27 25.32 -24.87
N ALA A 99 15.62 24.46 -25.67
CA ALA A 99 15.99 24.19 -27.06
C ALA A 99 15.00 24.94 -28.00
N PRO A 100 15.44 25.44 -29.17
CA PRO A 100 14.81 26.54 -29.92
C PRO A 100 13.44 26.18 -30.53
N PRO A 101 12.63 27.17 -30.97
CA PRO A 101 11.28 26.94 -31.48
C PRO A 101 11.31 26.00 -32.69
N GLN A 102 10.62 24.86 -32.58
CA GLN A 102 10.51 23.92 -33.70
C GLN A 102 9.62 24.54 -34.80
N PRO A 103 10.10 24.61 -36.06
CA PRO A 103 9.35 25.14 -37.19
C PRO A 103 8.15 24.24 -37.56
N PRO A 104 7.16 24.80 -38.29
CA PRO A 104 5.78 24.32 -38.27
C PRO A 104 5.58 23.00 -39.01
N THR A 105 4.70 22.19 -38.40
CA THR A 105 3.78 21.20 -38.99
C THR A 105 4.15 20.74 -40.40
N GLN A 106 4.73 19.54 -40.51
CA GLN A 106 4.80 18.82 -41.78
C GLN A 106 3.37 18.47 -42.23
N ASP A 107 2.83 19.40 -43.01
CA ASP A 107 1.77 19.29 -43.99
C ASP A 107 1.78 17.89 -44.62
N GLN A 108 0.73 17.10 -44.33
CA GLN A 108 0.45 15.83 -44.99
C GLN A 108 0.11 16.10 -46.46
N ARG A 109 1.11 16.48 -47.26
CA ARG A 109 0.98 16.56 -48.71
C ARG A 109 0.88 15.15 -49.27
N ARG A 110 -0.37 14.69 -49.33
CA ARG A 110 -1.05 14.38 -50.60
C ARG A 110 -0.09 13.79 -51.63
N VAL A 111 0.09 12.47 -51.56
CA VAL A 111 0.61 11.68 -52.67
C VAL A 111 -0.58 11.40 -53.59
N GLU A 112 -0.79 12.27 -54.59
CA GLU A 112 -1.58 11.88 -55.78
C GLU A 112 -0.63 11.24 -56.80
N PRO A 113 -0.84 9.98 -57.20
CA PRO A 113 -0.15 9.44 -58.36
C PRO A 113 -0.86 9.97 -59.61
N ARG A 114 -0.38 11.10 -60.14
CA ARG A 114 -0.62 11.42 -61.55
C ARG A 114 0.40 10.66 -62.38
N VAL A 115 -0.02 9.53 -62.93
CA VAL A 115 0.65 8.93 -64.10
C VAL A 115 -0.22 9.22 -65.30
N SER A 116 0.24 10.19 -66.09
CA SER A 116 -0.25 10.48 -67.44
C SER A 116 0.94 10.33 -68.36
N LEU A 117 0.94 9.29 -69.21
CA LEU A 117 1.77 9.13 -70.41
C LEU A 117 0.96 8.20 -71.32
N GLU A 118 0.25 8.79 -72.28
CA GLU A 118 0.57 8.74 -73.72
C GLU A 118 0.30 7.36 -74.35
#